data_AF-A0A926L003-F1
#
_entry.id   AF-A0A926L003-F1
#
_cell.length_a   1.000
_cell.length_b   1.000
_cell.length_c   1.000
_cell.angle_alpha   90.00
_cell.angle_beta   90.00
_cell.angle_gamma   90.00
#
_symmetry.space_group_name_H-M   'P 1'
#
loop_
_entity.id
_entity.type
_entity.pdbx_description
1 polymer ?
#
loop_
_entity_poly.entity_id
_entity_poly.type
_entity_poly.pdbx_seq_one_letter_code
_entity_poly.pdbx_strand_id
1 'polypeptide(L)' 'EVLKQYDKVVIPEMNLGQLATLIRARFLVDAHSHTQINGMPFKAEQLATALKEAIDAR' A
#
# COMPACT_ATOMS: atom_id res chain seq x y z
N GLU A 1 7.33 -10.50 11.86
CA GLU A 1 8.76 -10.31 11.55
C GLU A 1 8.98 -9.75 10.16
N VAL A 2 8.40 -10.34 9.11
CA VAL A 2 8.56 -9.89 7.70
C VAL A 2 8.34 -8.38 7.48
N LEU A 3 7.17 -7.83 7.84
CA LEU A 3 6.84 -6.43 7.54
C LEU A 3 7.78 -5.41 8.18
N LYS A 4 8.41 -5.76 9.31
CA LYS A 4 9.35 -4.87 10.02
C LYS A 4 10.74 -4.83 9.36
N GLN A 5 11.00 -5.71 8.39
CA GLN A 5 12.27 -5.76 7.66
C GLN A 5 12.30 -4.84 6.45
N TYR A 6 11.17 -4.22 6.09
CA TYR A 6 11.06 -3.32 4.95
C TYR A 6 10.93 -1.89 5.44
N ASP A 7 11.71 -0.99 4.84
CA ASP A 7 11.66 0.45 5.15
C ASP A 7 10.30 1.07 4.80
N LYS A 8 9.64 0.52 3.77
CA LYS A 8 8.33 0.98 3.30
C LYS A 8 7.43 -0.20 3.02
N VAL A 9 6.21 -0.16 3.57
CA VAL A 9 5.15 -1.14 3.30
C VAL A 9 4.04 -0.42 2.54
N VAL A 10 3.83 -0.75 1.28
CA VAL A 10 2.76 -0.18 0.45
C VAL A 10 1.73 -1.25 0.15
N ILE A 11 0.45 -0.92 0.33
CA ILE A 11 -0.68 -1.83 0.15
C ILE A 11 -1.60 -1.25 -0.93
N PRO A 12 -1.52 -1.75 -2.16
CA PRO A 12 -2.52 -1.46 -3.18
C PRO A 12 -3.82 -2.21 -2.85
N GLU A 13 -4.94 -1.49 -2.74
CA GLU A 13 -6.24 -2.09 -2.43
C GLU A 13 -7.39 -1.44 -3.22
N MET A 14 -8.32 -2.28 -3.70
CA MET A 14 -9.48 -1.82 -4.48
C MET A 14 -10.68 -1.49 -3.58
N ASN A 15 -10.39 -0.90 -2.43
CA ASN A 15 -11.35 -0.63 -1.37
C ASN A 15 -10.89 0.64 -0.61
N LEU A 16 -11.43 0.89 0.58
CA LEU A 16 -11.22 2.13 1.33
C LEU A 16 -10.17 2.01 2.44
N GLY A 17 -9.20 1.12 2.33
CA GLY A 17 -8.12 1.06 3.33
C GLY A 17 -8.22 -0.10 4.30
N GLN A 18 -9.08 -1.09 4.05
CA GLN A 18 -9.40 -2.11 5.05
C GLN A 18 -8.19 -2.97 5.40
N LEU A 19 -7.40 -3.38 4.42
CA LEU A 19 -6.22 -4.20 4.68
C LEU A 19 -5.15 -3.40 5.39
N ALA A 20 -4.87 -2.17 4.93
CA ALA A 20 -3.91 -1.29 5.60
C ALA A 20 -4.29 -1.03 7.07
N THR A 21 -5.59 -0.87 7.36
CA THR A 21 -6.10 -0.71 8.73
C THR A 21 -5.81 -1.94 9.58
N LEU A 22 -6.11 -3.14 9.07
CA LEU A 22 -5.83 -4.39 9.78
C LEU A 22 -4.33 -4.59 10.02
N ILE A 23 -3.50 -4.28 9.02
CA ILE A 23 -2.05 -4.42 9.13
C ILE A 23 -1.49 -3.47 10.19
N ARG A 24 -1.85 -2.20 10.15
CA ARG A 24 -1.44 -1.21 11.16
C ARG A 24 -1.87 -1.62 12.56
N ALA A 25 -3.13 -2.04 12.72
CA ALA A 25 -3.69 -2.41 14.02
C ALA A 25 -3.03 -3.67 14.63
N ARG A 26 -2.70 -4.67 13.80
CA ARG A 26 -2.16 -5.95 14.28
C ARG A 26 -0.65 -5.97 14.40
N PHE A 27 0.06 -5.28 13.52
CA PHE A 27 1.52 -5.38 13.42
C PHE A 27 2.25 -4.11 13.83
N LEU A 28 1.52 -3.01 14.06
CA LEU A 28 2.06 -1.71 14.48
C LEU A 28 3.16 -1.23 13.53
N VAL A 29 2.96 -1.44 12.23
CA VAL A 29 3.84 -0.97 11.16
C VAL A 29 3.14 0.15 10.40
N ASP A 30 3.91 1.13 9.94
CA ASP A 30 3.39 2.19 9.09
C ASP A 30 3.21 1.67 7.66
N ALA A 31 2.03 1.11 7.39
CA ALA A 31 1.67 0.61 6.07
C ALA A 31 0.93 1.70 5.29
N HIS A 32 1.44 2.11 4.13
CA HIS A 32 0.82 3.10 3.26
C HIS A 32 -0.21 2.45 2.34
N SER A 33 -1.43 2.97 2.36
CA SER A 33 -2.52 2.48 1.50
C SER A 33 -2.53 3.23 0.16
N HIS A 34 -2.63 2.49 -0.94
CA HIS A 34 -2.93 3.02 -2.27
C HIS A 34 -4.29 2.49 -2.72
N THR A 35 -5.32 3.33 -2.60
CA THR A 35 -6.71 2.92 -2.84
C THR A 35 -7.17 3.22 -4.27
N GLN A 36 -7.88 2.27 -4.89
CA GLN A 36 -8.55 2.47 -6.18
C GLN A 36 -9.96 1.88 -6.17
N ILE A 37 -10.98 2.74 -6.13
CA ILE A 37 -12.40 2.35 -5.97
C ILE A 37 -13.24 2.53 -7.24
N ASN A 38 -12.60 2.61 -8.41
CA ASN A 38 -13.28 2.80 -9.70
C ASN A 38 -13.88 1.50 -10.29
N GLY A 39 -13.86 0.39 -9.55
CA GLY A 39 -14.37 -0.91 -10.02
C GLY A 39 -13.51 -1.61 -11.08
N MET A 40 -12.35 -1.03 -11.43
CA MET A 40 -11.42 -1.59 -12.40
C MET A 40 -10.18 -2.16 -11.72
N PRO A 41 -9.61 -3.26 -12.23
CA PRO A 41 -8.32 -3.76 -11.76
C PRO A 41 -7.22 -2.69 -11.85
N PHE A 42 -6.22 -2.81 -10.99
CA PHE A 42 -4.99 -2.03 -11.13
C PHE A 42 -4.32 -2.32 -12.47
N LYS A 43 -4.04 -1.26 -13.24
CA LYS A 43 -3.13 -1.39 -14.38
C LYS A 43 -1.70 -1.44 -13.88
N ALA A 44 -0.88 -2.30 -14.48
CA ALA A 44 0.52 -2.48 -14.10
C ALA A 44 1.30 -1.15 -14.10
N GLU A 45 1.08 -0.31 -15.12
CA GLU A 45 1.74 1.00 -15.24
C GLU A 45 1.37 1.96 -14.11
N GLN A 46 0.07 2.02 -13.76
CA GLN A 46 -0.41 2.89 -12.69
C GLN A 46 0.16 2.47 -11.34
N LEU A 47 0.17 1.16 -11.08
CA LEU A 47 0.74 0.62 -9.85
C LEU A 47 2.27 0.84 -9.79
N ALA A 48 2.97 0.65 -10.90
CA ALA A 48 4.42 0.91 -10.97
C ALA A 48 4.76 2.37 -10.67
N THR A 49 4.00 3.32 -11.23
CA THR A 49 4.17 4.75 -10.93
C THR A 49 3.92 5.03 -9.46
N ALA A 50 2.80 4.56 -8.89
CA ALA A 50 2.47 4.78 -7.49
C ALA A 50 3.53 4.21 -6.53
N LEU A 51 4.05 3.01 -6.84
CA LEU A 51 5.12 2.40 -6.06
C LEU A 51 6.43 3.19 -6.16
N LYS A 52 6.75 3.71 -7.34
CA LYS A 52 7.96 4.53 -7.55
C LYS A 52 7.88 5.84 -6.76
N GLU A 53 6.75 6.53 -6.81
CA GLU A 53 6.50 7.73 -6.00
C GLU A 53 6.60 7.44 -4.50
N ALA A 54 6.03 6.32 -4.06
CA ALA A 54 6.11 5.90 -2.67
C ALA A 54 7.55 5.61 -2.23
N ILE A 55 8.40 5.07 -3.10
CA ILE A 55 9.83 4.84 -2.83
C ILE A 55 10.60 6.17 -2.76
N ASP A 56 10.33 7.10 -3.67
CA ASP A 56 11.09 8.35 -3.81
C ASP A 56 10.69 9.44 -2.79
N ALA A 57 9.50 9.36 -2.20
CA ALA A 57 9.07 10.26 -1.13
C ALA A 57 9.97 10.11 0.11
N ARG A 58 10.75 11.15 0.45
CA ARG A 58 11.69 11.13 1.59
C ARG A 58 10.98 11.10 2.94
#